data_AF-A0A0U5MKU9-F1
#
_entry.id   AF-A0A0U5MKU9-F1
#
_cell.length_a   1.000
_cell.length_b   1.000
_cell.length_c   1.000
_cell.angle_alpha   90.00
_cell.angle_beta   90.00
_cell.angle_gamma   90.00
#
_symmetry.space_group_name_H-M   'P 1'
#
loop_
_entity.id
_entity.type
_entity.pdbx_description
1 polymer ?
#
loop_
_entity_poly.entity_id
_entity_poly.type
_entity_poly.pdbx_seq_one_letter_code
_entity_poly.pdbx_strand_id
1 'polypeptide(L)'
;MTANLSRMGRLLAAVSTMALLSACGVTPTPFTQDEFSAKAKADRVAMFEGQEAMAKPLTLADAVARVLKYNLDKRSKMMDEALALGQLDLDRFDLLPKLTANAGYTERSAPNATKSRDLYTQTTSTSNPSYSADRFSITNDLGLTWNILDFGVSYFTAHQNADRALIAAEKRRKTVANLVQEVRFTFWRAAAAQTLKGKVKDIIANAEKALKDSERVEAERLKNPTESLRIQKTLLESIRQLEAIDQELTTAKAELAALINVPPGSDFKLDVPEKGGMTIPEWSMSIEQMEEAALINNPDLREQDYQSRIAIDDTHKEILKLLPGVTLSFSRQYDSNSFLVDNRWNDVGTKVTWNLINLLSAPDRLAHADSAEKVADAKRIALRMAVLAQVHVISHQFMSAAKQFERADKLWGIETRLAEASGNQSRGGTTNEIERISTETSAIAAELRRFQTYAQMQSAYGKLQSTIGADPVPERVASHSLDGLSGAIVLAMPPVMKAGPVPQAAPAVIESVTPDAPAPKPENQGAMAWLGTFISNGLAKPAEAATVAEPERKDPLGDGLAWLGGKISRMTGRDGE
;
A
#
# COMPACT_ATOMS: atom_id res chain seq x y z
N MET A 1 52.19 43.94 -17.90
CA MET A 1 52.00 42.60 -17.27
C MET A 1 50.64 42.44 -16.57
N THR A 2 49.90 43.50 -16.23
CA THR A 2 48.63 43.45 -15.47
C THR A 2 47.38 43.07 -16.29
N ALA A 3 47.39 43.24 -17.62
CA ALA A 3 46.25 42.91 -18.48
C ALA A 3 46.07 41.40 -18.76
N ASN A 4 47.12 40.59 -18.61
CA ASN A 4 47.04 39.13 -18.81
C ASN A 4 46.46 38.39 -17.60
N LEU A 5 46.65 38.88 -16.38
CA LEU A 5 46.06 38.26 -15.18
C LEU A 5 44.53 38.39 -15.15
N SER A 6 43.97 39.51 -15.61
CA SER A 6 42.51 39.73 -15.59
C SER A 6 41.75 38.92 -16.66
N ARG A 7 42.38 38.66 -17.82
CA ARG A 7 41.82 37.74 -18.83
C ARG A 7 41.90 36.29 -18.37
N MET A 8 42.98 35.89 -17.70
CA MET A 8 43.16 34.54 -17.18
C MET A 8 42.20 34.24 -16.02
N GLY A 9 41.95 35.21 -15.14
CA GLY A 9 40.94 35.10 -14.08
C GLY A 9 39.50 35.03 -14.61
N ARG A 10 39.17 35.76 -15.68
CA ARG A 10 37.84 35.68 -16.34
C ARG A 10 37.62 34.36 -17.07
N LEU A 11 38.66 33.79 -17.68
CA LEU A 11 38.61 32.45 -18.28
C LEU A 11 38.48 31.35 -17.23
N LEU A 12 39.22 31.42 -16.12
CA LEU A 12 39.10 30.47 -15.01
C LEU A 12 37.72 30.54 -14.34
N ALA A 13 37.17 31.75 -14.14
CA ALA A 13 35.82 31.92 -13.63
C ALA A 13 34.76 31.36 -14.60
N ALA A 14 34.87 31.63 -15.91
CA ALA A 14 33.95 31.10 -16.90
C ALA A 14 34.00 29.56 -16.99
N VAL A 15 35.19 28.95 -16.93
CA VAL A 15 35.37 27.49 -16.91
C VAL A 15 34.81 26.88 -15.62
N SER A 16 35.00 27.53 -14.47
CA SER A 16 34.40 27.12 -13.20
C SER A 16 32.88 27.15 -13.22
N THR A 17 32.27 28.21 -13.75
CA THR A 17 30.81 28.33 -13.85
C THR A 17 30.23 27.31 -14.82
N MET A 18 30.93 27.01 -15.91
CA MET A 18 30.50 26.01 -16.89
C MET A 18 30.63 24.57 -16.35
N ALA A 19 31.66 24.29 -15.56
CA ALA A 19 31.81 23.02 -14.85
C ALA A 19 30.71 22.82 -13.78
N LEU A 20 30.39 23.87 -13.01
CA LEU A 20 29.31 23.84 -12.00
C LEU A 20 27.92 23.67 -12.64
N LEU A 21 27.69 24.22 -13.84
CA LEU A 21 26.42 24.04 -14.58
C LEU A 21 26.28 22.63 -15.19
N SER A 22 27.40 22.00 -15.59
CA SER A 22 27.38 20.62 -16.09
C SER A 22 27.20 19.56 -15.00
N ALA A 23 27.52 19.90 -13.75
CA ALA A 23 27.38 19.01 -12.59
C ALA A 23 25.92 18.82 -12.12
N CYS A 24 24.97 19.60 -12.64
CA CYS A 24 23.54 19.46 -12.36
C CYS A 24 22.79 18.56 -13.36
N GLY A 25 23.48 17.97 -14.32
CA GLY A 25 22.88 16.97 -15.22
C GLY A 25 22.77 15.62 -14.54
N VAL A 26 21.62 15.30 -13.94
CA VAL A 26 21.32 13.93 -13.47
C VAL A 26 21.06 13.07 -14.70
N THR A 27 22.12 12.49 -15.26
CA THR A 27 21.96 11.47 -16.31
C THR A 27 21.61 10.15 -15.64
N PRO A 28 20.48 9.50 -16.00
CA PRO A 28 20.14 8.20 -15.44
C PRO A 28 21.23 7.19 -15.82
N THR A 29 21.91 6.63 -14.82
CA THR A 29 22.92 5.59 -14.99
C THR A 29 22.21 4.24 -15.10
N PRO A 30 22.18 3.61 -16.29
CA PRO A 30 21.58 2.29 -16.41
C PRO A 30 22.40 1.28 -15.60
N PHE A 31 21.72 0.26 -15.05
CA PHE A 31 22.39 -0.86 -14.41
C PHE A 31 23.25 -1.63 -15.42
N THR A 32 24.44 -1.99 -15.00
CA THR A 32 25.33 -2.89 -15.74
C THR A 32 24.89 -4.36 -15.57
N GLN A 33 25.33 -5.24 -16.48
CA GLN A 33 25.03 -6.66 -16.40
C GLN A 33 25.57 -7.30 -15.10
N ASP A 34 26.73 -6.85 -14.63
CA ASP A 34 27.35 -7.35 -13.40
C ASP A 34 26.53 -6.95 -12.17
N GLU A 35 26.03 -5.72 -12.11
CA GLU A 35 25.14 -5.25 -11.05
C GLU A 35 23.82 -6.03 -11.03
N PHE A 36 23.22 -6.29 -12.20
CA PHE A 36 22.04 -7.16 -12.28
C PHE A 36 22.33 -8.57 -11.76
N SER A 37 23.49 -9.14 -12.09
CA SER A 37 23.87 -10.48 -11.64
C SER A 37 24.11 -10.55 -10.13
N ALA A 38 24.75 -9.53 -9.55
CA ALA A 38 25.00 -9.43 -8.12
C ALA A 38 23.68 -9.25 -7.36
N LYS A 39 22.79 -8.38 -7.87
CA LYS A 39 21.47 -8.15 -7.30
C LYS A 39 20.59 -9.40 -7.37
N ALA A 40 20.58 -10.10 -8.50
CA ALA A 40 19.84 -11.36 -8.64
C ALA A 40 20.29 -12.43 -7.62
N LYS A 41 21.60 -12.51 -7.32
CA LYS A 41 22.12 -13.42 -6.28
C LYS A 41 21.67 -13.01 -4.88
N ALA A 42 21.76 -11.72 -4.56
CA ALA A 42 21.32 -11.18 -3.28
C ALA A 42 19.81 -11.36 -3.09
N ASP A 43 19.02 -11.05 -4.11
CA ASP A 43 17.57 -11.20 -4.12
C ASP A 43 17.17 -12.67 -3.93
N ARG A 44 17.86 -13.61 -4.58
CA ARG A 44 17.59 -15.05 -4.40
C ARG A 44 17.78 -15.52 -2.95
N VAL A 45 18.76 -14.98 -2.23
CA VAL A 45 18.96 -15.28 -0.80
C VAL A 45 17.86 -14.60 0.03
N ALA A 46 17.61 -13.32 -0.22
CA ALA A 46 16.63 -12.53 0.51
C ALA A 46 15.18 -13.04 0.35
N MET A 47 14.83 -13.65 -0.78
CA MET A 47 13.50 -14.22 -1.04
C MET A 47 13.11 -15.30 0.00
N PHE A 48 14.08 -16.08 0.47
CA PHE A 48 13.85 -17.26 1.32
C PHE A 48 14.42 -17.14 2.75
N GLU A 49 14.94 -15.98 3.11
CA GLU A 49 15.54 -15.73 4.42
C GLU A 49 14.49 -15.73 5.55
N GLY A 50 14.83 -16.30 6.72
CA GLY A 50 14.00 -16.23 7.93
C GLY A 50 12.70 -17.06 7.89
N GLN A 51 12.59 -18.04 6.96
CA GLN A 51 11.41 -18.89 6.86
C GLN A 51 11.47 -20.14 7.74
N GLU A 52 10.33 -20.53 8.28
CA GLU A 52 10.17 -21.81 8.98
C GLU A 52 10.21 -23.02 8.02
N ALA A 53 10.92 -24.08 8.42
CA ALA A 53 11.12 -25.29 7.62
C ALA A 53 9.84 -26.14 7.51
N MET A 54 9.70 -26.84 6.38
CA MET A 54 8.56 -27.73 6.08
C MET A 54 8.76 -29.10 6.74
N ALA A 55 8.38 -29.24 8.01
CA ALA A 55 8.52 -30.52 8.72
C ALA A 55 7.26 -31.39 8.73
N LYS A 56 6.08 -30.79 8.50
CA LYS A 56 4.77 -31.45 8.63
C LYS A 56 3.95 -31.34 7.33
N PRO A 57 3.03 -32.29 7.05
CA PRO A 57 2.04 -32.12 6.00
C PRO A 57 1.26 -30.82 6.20
N LEU A 58 1.14 -30.02 5.14
CA LEU A 58 0.48 -28.72 5.18
C LEU A 58 -1.03 -28.87 5.02
N THR A 59 -1.80 -28.36 5.99
CA THR A 59 -3.24 -28.15 5.82
C THR A 59 -3.50 -26.89 4.97
N LEU A 60 -4.75 -26.70 4.52
CA LEU A 60 -5.15 -25.46 3.84
C LEU A 60 -4.93 -24.24 4.74
N ALA A 61 -5.21 -24.35 6.05
CA ALA A 61 -5.00 -23.27 7.00
C ALA A 61 -3.52 -22.90 7.14
N ASP A 62 -2.63 -23.91 7.18
CA ASP A 62 -1.19 -23.68 7.24
C ASP A 62 -0.66 -23.04 5.97
N ALA A 63 -1.16 -23.45 4.80
CA ALA A 63 -0.81 -22.83 3.52
C ALA A 63 -1.19 -21.34 3.50
N VAL A 64 -2.41 -21.00 3.95
CA VAL A 64 -2.88 -19.62 4.06
C VAL A 64 -2.05 -18.84 5.08
N ALA A 65 -1.80 -19.39 6.28
CA ALA A 65 -0.96 -18.75 7.30
C ALA A 65 0.45 -18.44 6.76
N ARG A 66 1.03 -19.38 6.01
CA ARG A 66 2.35 -19.22 5.40
C ARG A 66 2.37 -18.12 4.35
N VAL A 67 1.36 -18.05 3.49
CA VAL A 67 1.23 -16.97 2.49
C VAL A 67 1.10 -15.63 3.20
N LEU A 68 0.25 -15.53 4.22
CA LEU A 68 0.08 -14.29 4.97
C LEU A 68 1.35 -13.88 5.70
N LYS A 69 2.22 -14.80 6.10
CA LYS A 69 3.45 -14.48 6.81
C LYS A 69 4.62 -14.15 5.88
N TYR A 70 4.80 -14.90 4.79
CA TYR A 70 6.03 -14.85 3.99
C TYR A 70 5.84 -14.39 2.54
N ASN A 71 4.62 -14.18 2.05
CA ASN A 71 4.41 -13.74 0.67
C ASN A 71 5.02 -12.35 0.41
N LEU A 72 5.81 -12.26 -0.66
CA LEU A 72 6.59 -11.07 -1.00
C LEU A 72 5.72 -9.92 -1.52
N ASP A 73 4.62 -10.21 -2.23
CA ASP A 73 3.68 -9.17 -2.71
C ASP A 73 2.96 -8.52 -1.53
N LYS A 74 2.46 -9.32 -0.57
CA LYS A 74 1.91 -8.78 0.68
C LYS A 74 2.93 -7.91 1.41
N ARG A 75 4.18 -8.37 1.53
CA ARG A 75 5.25 -7.59 2.18
C ARG A 75 5.50 -6.28 1.46
N SER A 76 5.51 -6.26 0.13
CA SER A 76 5.62 -5.02 -0.65
C SER A 76 4.48 -4.05 -0.35
N LYS A 77 3.23 -4.52 -0.31
CA LYS A 77 2.07 -3.67 0.00
C LYS A 77 2.09 -3.13 1.42
N MET A 78 2.61 -3.91 2.38
CA MET A 78 2.84 -3.44 3.73
C MET A 78 3.92 -2.34 3.79
N MET A 79 4.96 -2.42 2.94
CA MET A 79 5.96 -1.36 2.83
C MET A 79 5.41 -0.10 2.14
N ASP A 80 4.54 -0.25 1.14
CA ASP A 80 3.82 0.87 0.52
C ASP A 80 2.97 1.63 1.57
N GLU A 81 2.26 0.90 2.44
CA GLU A 81 1.48 1.45 3.55
C GLU A 81 2.39 2.15 4.57
N ALA A 82 3.48 1.52 4.99
CA ALA A 82 4.44 2.12 5.93
C ALA A 82 5.09 3.39 5.36
N LEU A 83 5.38 3.42 4.06
CA LEU A 83 5.90 4.61 3.36
C LEU A 83 4.87 5.75 3.37
N ALA A 84 3.60 5.44 3.08
CA ALA A 84 2.53 6.44 3.12
C ALA A 84 2.31 7.01 4.54
N LEU A 85 2.40 6.16 5.58
CA LEU A 85 2.37 6.61 6.98
C LEU A 85 3.58 7.46 7.34
N GLY A 86 4.77 7.09 6.87
CA GLY A 86 5.98 7.89 7.06
C GLY A 86 5.89 9.27 6.41
N GLN A 87 5.24 9.38 5.24
CA GLN A 87 4.98 10.68 4.62
C GLN A 87 4.04 11.53 5.48
N LEU A 88 2.98 10.95 6.04
CA LEU A 88 2.09 11.65 6.95
C LEU A 88 2.84 12.21 8.18
N ASP A 89 3.78 11.45 8.74
CA ASP A 89 4.61 11.92 9.86
C ASP A 89 5.50 13.12 9.47
N LEU A 90 6.00 13.16 8.22
CA LEU A 90 6.73 14.32 7.70
C LEU A 90 5.82 15.54 7.55
N ASP A 91 4.62 15.36 7.01
CA ASP A 91 3.67 16.46 6.79
C ASP A 91 3.23 17.12 8.11
N ARG A 92 3.28 16.40 9.24
CA ARG A 92 3.02 16.98 10.57
C ARG A 92 4.04 18.05 10.96
N PHE A 93 5.28 17.95 10.49
CA PHE A 93 6.29 19.00 10.73
C PHE A 93 6.06 20.23 9.86
N ASP A 94 5.47 20.09 8.67
CA ASP A 94 5.10 21.21 7.80
C ASP A 94 3.99 22.09 8.40
N LEU A 95 3.24 21.57 9.38
CA LEU A 95 2.25 22.34 10.14
C LEU A 95 2.86 23.25 11.21
N LEU A 96 4.15 23.08 11.53
CA LEU A 96 4.82 23.87 12.57
C LEU A 96 5.39 25.18 12.00
N PRO A 97 5.54 26.22 12.85
CA PRO A 97 6.33 27.39 12.50
C PRO A 97 7.77 27.00 12.11
N LYS A 98 8.29 27.63 11.05
CA LYS A 98 9.64 27.38 10.54
C LYS A 98 10.65 28.12 11.42
N LEU A 99 11.55 27.37 12.05
CA LEU A 99 12.69 27.92 12.80
C LEU A 99 13.94 27.82 11.93
N THR A 100 14.49 28.96 11.53
CA THR A 100 15.68 29.05 10.67
C THR A 100 16.80 29.76 11.40
N ALA A 101 17.99 29.16 11.37
CA ALA A 101 19.23 29.82 11.79
C ALA A 101 20.01 30.20 10.53
N ASN A 102 20.21 31.48 10.29
CA ASN A 102 20.96 31.98 9.16
C ASN A 102 22.27 32.60 9.64
N ALA A 103 23.33 32.41 8.86
CA ALA A 103 24.61 33.06 9.05
C ALA A 103 25.09 33.54 7.68
N GLY A 104 25.46 34.80 7.60
CA GLY A 104 25.86 35.47 6.37
C GLY A 104 27.13 36.27 6.60
N TYR A 105 27.94 36.36 5.53
CA TYR A 105 29.01 37.33 5.45
C TYR A 105 28.76 38.19 4.22
N THR A 106 28.92 39.49 4.36
CA THR A 106 28.86 40.41 3.24
C THR A 106 30.15 41.21 3.16
N GLU A 107 30.75 41.26 1.98
CA GLU A 107 31.91 42.11 1.70
C GLU A 107 31.61 42.98 0.48
N ARG A 108 31.96 44.26 0.59
CA ARG A 108 31.83 45.21 -0.52
C ARG A 108 33.22 45.58 -1.03
N SER A 109 33.35 45.78 -2.34
CA SER A 109 34.61 46.28 -2.92
C SER A 109 34.94 47.71 -2.47
N ALA A 110 33.92 48.50 -2.12
CA ALA A 110 34.04 49.86 -1.59
C ALA A 110 33.10 50.05 -0.39
N PRO A 111 33.49 50.88 0.62
CA PRO A 111 32.61 51.21 1.74
C PRO A 111 31.31 51.86 1.26
N ASN A 112 30.22 51.67 2.01
CA ASN A 112 28.90 52.21 1.68
C ASN A 112 28.81 53.71 1.96
N ALA A 113 29.56 54.51 1.20
CA ALA A 113 29.63 55.95 1.35
C ALA A 113 28.38 56.62 0.76
N THR A 114 27.73 57.45 1.57
CA THR A 114 26.57 58.25 1.21
C THR A 114 26.93 59.73 1.20
N LYS A 115 26.29 60.49 0.31
CA LYS A 115 26.26 61.95 0.36
C LYS A 115 24.83 62.37 0.68
N SER A 116 24.66 63.20 1.71
CA SER A 116 23.33 63.74 2.02
C SER A 116 22.91 64.72 0.92
N ARG A 117 21.67 64.63 0.48
CA ARG A 117 21.05 65.53 -0.50
C ARG A 117 19.80 66.11 0.14
N ASP A 118 19.68 67.43 0.13
CA ASP A 118 18.53 68.10 0.71
C ASP A 118 17.25 67.72 -0.05
N LEU A 119 16.21 67.32 0.69
CA LEU A 119 14.99 66.75 0.13
C LEU A 119 14.22 67.77 -0.74
N TYR A 120 14.25 69.04 -0.36
CA TYR A 120 13.42 70.09 -0.96
C TYR A 120 14.16 70.87 -2.05
N THR A 121 15.39 71.29 -1.77
CA THR A 121 16.24 72.03 -2.70
C THR A 121 16.98 71.13 -3.69
N GLN A 122 16.99 69.80 -3.45
CA GLN A 122 17.70 68.81 -4.27
C GLN A 122 19.19 69.15 -4.44
N THR A 123 19.76 69.97 -3.55
CA THR A 123 21.18 70.31 -3.55
C THR A 123 21.95 69.24 -2.78
N THR A 124 23.07 68.78 -3.35
CA THR A 124 23.93 67.79 -2.68
C THR A 124 24.78 68.52 -1.67
N SER A 125 24.86 68.01 -0.44
CA SER A 125 25.71 68.57 0.60
C SER A 125 27.15 68.65 0.10
N THR A 126 27.80 69.79 0.36
CA THR A 126 29.22 70.02 0.04
C THR A 126 30.17 69.32 1.02
N SER A 127 29.63 68.66 2.05
CA SER A 127 30.41 67.87 3.00
C SER A 127 31.06 66.64 2.35
N ASN A 128 32.12 66.13 3.00
CA ASN A 128 32.77 64.90 2.60
C ASN A 128 31.78 63.71 2.70
N PRO A 129 31.85 62.71 1.79
CA PRO A 129 31.05 61.50 1.91
C PRO A 129 31.25 60.82 3.27
N SER A 130 30.15 60.44 3.89
CA SER A 130 30.14 59.69 5.15
C SER A 130 29.75 58.24 4.88
N TYR A 131 30.19 57.31 5.71
CA TYR A 131 29.70 55.93 5.68
C TYR A 131 29.30 55.53 7.09
N SER A 132 28.31 54.65 7.19
CA SER A 132 27.74 54.19 8.46
C SER A 132 27.58 52.67 8.48
N ALA A 133 28.33 51.99 7.61
CA ALA A 133 28.32 50.56 7.50
C ALA A 133 29.72 50.08 7.16
N ASP A 134 30.18 49.05 7.87
CA ASP A 134 31.44 48.40 7.57
C ASP A 134 31.46 47.84 6.15
N ARG A 135 32.65 47.80 5.55
CA ARG A 135 32.87 47.18 4.24
C ARG A 135 32.68 45.66 4.30
N PHE A 136 32.98 45.07 5.45
CA PHE A 136 32.81 43.66 5.75
C PHE A 136 31.89 43.55 6.98
N SER A 137 30.80 42.80 6.87
CA SER A 137 29.91 42.51 8.00
C SER A 137 29.56 41.02 8.05
N ILE A 138 29.43 40.52 9.27
CA ILE A 138 28.93 39.18 9.58
C ILE A 138 27.57 39.37 10.22
N THR A 139 26.56 38.73 9.63
CA THR A 139 25.17 38.78 10.11
C THR A 139 24.75 37.39 10.53
N ASN A 140 24.20 37.25 11.74
CA ASN A 140 23.62 35.98 12.19
C ASN A 140 22.20 36.23 12.67
N ASP A 141 21.28 35.34 12.32
CA ASP A 141 19.91 35.43 12.79
C ASP A 141 19.32 34.08 13.16
N LEU A 142 18.46 34.09 14.17
CA LEU A 142 17.60 32.97 14.54
C LEU A 142 16.16 33.45 14.42
N GLY A 143 15.49 33.03 13.37
CA GLY A 143 14.14 33.46 13.01
C GLY A 143 13.10 32.35 13.14
N LEU A 144 11.98 32.65 13.78
CA LEU A 144 10.75 31.87 13.77
C LEU A 144 9.75 32.55 12.83
N THR A 145 9.29 31.83 11.80
CA THR A 145 8.32 32.34 10.83
C THR A 145 7.10 31.41 10.75
N TRP A 146 5.90 31.99 10.82
CA TRP A 146 4.65 31.27 10.67
C TRP A 146 3.76 31.93 9.64
N ASN A 147 3.41 31.21 8.58
CA ASN A 147 2.49 31.67 7.55
C ASN A 147 1.15 30.94 7.71
N ILE A 148 0.10 31.71 8.06
CA ILE A 148 -1.23 31.17 8.36
C ILE A 148 -1.87 30.54 7.13
N LEU A 149 -1.61 31.10 5.94
CA LEU A 149 -2.13 30.54 4.69
C LEU A 149 -1.38 29.26 4.29
N ASP A 150 -0.06 29.27 4.42
CA ASP A 150 0.79 28.08 4.21
C ASP A 150 0.37 26.95 5.15
N PHE A 151 0.04 27.28 6.40
CA PHE A 151 -0.53 26.33 7.37
C PHE A 151 -1.84 25.73 6.87
N GLY A 152 -2.79 26.55 6.37
CA GLY A 152 -4.06 26.04 5.83
C GLY A 152 -3.86 25.08 4.65
N VAL A 153 -2.98 25.43 3.70
CA VAL A 153 -2.66 24.57 2.55
C VAL A 153 -1.92 23.29 2.99
N SER A 154 -1.02 23.40 3.97
CA SER A 154 -0.29 22.27 4.54
C SER A 154 -1.21 21.34 5.33
N TYR A 155 -2.21 21.87 6.03
CA TYR A 155 -3.24 21.09 6.72
C TYR A 155 -4.01 20.18 5.77
N PHE A 156 -4.53 20.74 4.67
CA PHE A 156 -5.22 19.92 3.66
C PHE A 156 -4.26 18.96 2.96
N THR A 157 -2.99 19.32 2.79
CA THR A 157 -1.98 18.40 2.24
C THR A 157 -1.69 17.23 3.17
N ALA A 158 -1.60 17.47 4.49
CA ALA A 158 -1.47 16.43 5.49
C ALA A 158 -2.72 15.54 5.56
N HIS A 159 -3.91 16.13 5.49
CA HIS A 159 -5.18 15.39 5.44
C HIS A 159 -5.26 14.48 4.19
N GLN A 160 -4.87 14.98 3.01
CA GLN A 160 -4.78 14.18 1.79
C GLN A 160 -3.77 13.03 1.90
N ASN A 161 -2.64 13.24 2.57
CA ASN A 161 -1.66 12.17 2.77
C ASN A 161 -2.14 11.13 3.79
N ALA A 162 -2.90 11.54 4.80
CA ALA A 162 -3.61 10.60 5.67
C ALA A 162 -4.61 9.74 4.87
N ASP A 163 -5.34 10.34 3.93
CA ASP A 163 -6.24 9.61 3.03
C ASP A 163 -5.49 8.65 2.11
N ARG A 164 -4.33 9.04 1.58
CA ARG A 164 -3.46 8.15 0.79
C ARG A 164 -2.95 6.97 1.63
N ALA A 165 -2.65 7.17 2.91
CA ALA A 165 -2.28 6.08 3.81
C ALA A 165 -3.46 5.11 4.03
N LEU A 166 -4.69 5.62 4.18
CA LEU A 166 -5.90 4.79 4.27
C LEU A 166 -6.16 4.01 2.96
N ILE A 167 -5.94 4.64 1.80
CA ILE A 167 -5.99 3.95 0.50
C ILE A 167 -4.96 2.82 0.43
N ALA A 168 -3.73 3.05 0.91
CA ALA A 168 -2.70 2.00 0.95
C ALA A 168 -3.10 0.83 1.86
N ALA A 169 -3.74 1.10 2.99
CA ALA A 169 -4.28 0.08 3.89
C ALA A 169 -5.38 -0.77 3.22
N GLU A 170 -6.33 -0.15 2.51
CA GLU A 170 -7.38 -0.88 1.77
C GLU A 170 -6.78 -1.69 0.60
N LYS A 171 -5.75 -1.17 -0.08
CA LYS A 171 -5.00 -1.94 -1.09
C LYS A 171 -4.33 -3.18 -0.51
N ARG A 172 -3.70 -3.07 0.66
CA ARG A 172 -3.14 -4.23 1.37
C ARG A 172 -4.23 -5.24 1.70
N ARG A 173 -5.39 -4.78 2.20
CA ARG A 173 -6.54 -5.63 2.53
C ARG A 173 -7.06 -6.40 1.31
N LYS A 174 -7.20 -5.72 0.17
CA LYS A 174 -7.55 -6.34 -1.11
C LYS A 174 -6.52 -7.38 -1.57
N THR A 175 -5.23 -7.06 -1.51
CA THR A 175 -4.15 -8.01 -1.84
C THR A 175 -4.21 -9.25 -0.96
N VAL A 176 -4.41 -9.09 0.35
CA VAL A 176 -4.59 -10.21 1.29
C VAL A 176 -5.78 -11.10 0.89
N ALA A 177 -6.94 -10.52 0.58
CA ALA A 177 -8.12 -11.27 0.17
C ALA A 177 -7.87 -12.06 -1.14
N ASN A 178 -7.25 -11.44 -2.14
CA ASN A 178 -6.91 -12.09 -3.41
C ASN A 178 -5.90 -13.23 -3.20
N LEU A 179 -4.87 -13.03 -2.35
CA LEU A 179 -3.89 -14.07 -2.03
C LEU A 179 -4.55 -15.28 -1.35
N VAL A 180 -5.45 -15.06 -0.40
CA VAL A 180 -6.17 -16.16 0.26
C VAL A 180 -7.03 -16.94 -0.74
N GLN A 181 -7.69 -16.25 -1.66
CA GLN A 181 -8.46 -16.88 -2.74
C GLN A 181 -7.57 -17.73 -3.65
N GLU A 182 -6.45 -17.18 -4.10
CA GLU A 182 -5.49 -17.85 -5.00
C GLU A 182 -4.88 -19.09 -4.35
N VAL A 183 -4.56 -19.01 -3.05
CA VAL A 183 -4.04 -20.14 -2.28
C VAL A 183 -5.07 -21.25 -2.16
N ARG A 184 -6.35 -20.93 -1.90
CA ARG A 184 -7.42 -21.94 -1.86
C ARG A 184 -7.53 -22.68 -3.18
N PHE A 185 -7.52 -21.96 -4.29
CA PHE A 185 -7.57 -22.55 -5.63
C PHE A 185 -6.37 -23.46 -5.90
N THR A 186 -5.17 -22.94 -5.66
CA THR A 186 -3.91 -23.63 -6.00
C THR A 186 -3.63 -24.80 -5.05
N PHE A 187 -4.05 -24.72 -3.78
CA PHE A 187 -3.95 -25.79 -2.80
C PHE A 187 -4.67 -27.06 -3.29
N TRP A 188 -5.92 -26.94 -3.76
CA TRP A 188 -6.69 -28.10 -4.21
C TRP A 188 -6.21 -28.66 -5.55
N ARG A 189 -5.64 -27.84 -6.42
CA ARG A 189 -4.95 -28.32 -7.63
C ARG A 189 -3.66 -29.07 -7.29
N ALA A 190 -2.88 -28.57 -6.35
CA ALA A 190 -1.68 -29.26 -5.86
C ALA A 190 -2.03 -30.54 -5.10
N ALA A 191 -3.17 -30.56 -4.36
CA ALA A 191 -3.71 -31.75 -3.73
C ALA A 191 -4.04 -32.83 -4.78
N ALA A 192 -4.69 -32.46 -5.89
CA ALA A 192 -4.95 -33.35 -7.02
C ALA A 192 -3.65 -33.93 -7.60
N ALA A 193 -2.61 -33.10 -7.74
CA ALA A 193 -1.31 -33.56 -8.21
C ALA A 193 -0.66 -34.57 -7.25
N GLN A 194 -0.76 -34.33 -5.94
CA GLN A 194 -0.23 -35.25 -4.95
C GLN A 194 -0.95 -36.60 -4.96
N THR A 195 -2.27 -36.63 -5.15
CA THR A 195 -3.08 -37.85 -5.11
C THR A 195 -3.05 -38.65 -6.41
N LEU A 196 -3.03 -37.97 -7.57
CA LEU A 196 -3.22 -38.60 -8.87
C LEU A 196 -1.91 -38.93 -9.62
N LYS A 197 -0.82 -38.18 -9.38
CA LYS A 197 0.40 -38.28 -10.22
C LYS A 197 1.00 -39.68 -10.28
N GLY A 198 0.99 -40.42 -9.17
CA GLY A 198 1.45 -41.81 -9.16
C GLY A 198 0.56 -42.71 -10.05
N LYS A 199 -0.76 -42.68 -9.79
CA LYS A 199 -1.75 -43.48 -10.53
C LYS A 199 -1.72 -43.20 -12.04
N VAL A 200 -1.60 -41.92 -12.43
CA VAL A 200 -1.54 -41.50 -13.83
C VAL A 200 -0.33 -42.11 -14.52
N LYS A 201 0.87 -42.02 -13.91
CA LYS A 201 2.09 -42.59 -14.49
C LYS A 201 2.01 -44.10 -14.65
N ASP A 202 1.46 -44.79 -13.66
CA ASP A 202 1.31 -46.24 -13.71
C ASP A 202 0.35 -46.67 -14.85
N ILE A 203 -0.76 -45.94 -15.03
CA ILE A 203 -1.74 -46.25 -16.08
C ILE A 203 -1.23 -45.87 -17.48
N ILE A 204 -0.46 -44.78 -17.63
CA ILE A 204 0.23 -44.46 -18.90
C ILE A 204 1.15 -45.62 -19.29
N ALA A 205 2.00 -46.09 -18.36
CA ALA A 205 2.92 -47.20 -18.64
C ALA A 205 2.18 -48.49 -19.01
N ASN A 206 1.06 -48.79 -18.35
CA ASN A 206 0.21 -49.93 -18.69
C ASN A 206 -0.45 -49.77 -20.07
N ALA A 207 -0.93 -48.57 -20.40
CA ALA A 207 -1.57 -48.28 -21.68
C ALA A 207 -0.58 -48.35 -22.86
N GLU A 208 0.64 -47.84 -22.70
CA GLU A 208 1.72 -47.96 -23.69
C GLU A 208 2.10 -49.43 -23.94
N LYS A 209 2.17 -50.22 -22.87
CA LYS A 209 2.42 -51.66 -22.99
C LYS A 209 1.30 -52.35 -23.75
N ALA A 210 0.04 -52.09 -23.40
CA ALA A 210 -1.12 -52.64 -24.09
C ALA A 210 -1.19 -52.22 -25.57
N LEU A 211 -0.74 -50.99 -25.89
CA LEU A 211 -0.67 -50.50 -27.27
C LEU A 211 0.35 -51.31 -28.07
N LYS A 212 1.56 -51.50 -27.54
CA LYS A 212 2.61 -52.30 -28.17
C LYS A 212 2.19 -53.76 -28.37
N ASP A 213 1.48 -54.33 -27.40
CA ASP A 213 0.94 -55.69 -27.51
C ASP A 213 -0.14 -55.77 -28.61
N SER A 214 -0.98 -54.74 -28.75
CA SER A 214 -1.99 -54.64 -29.81
C SER A 214 -1.39 -54.48 -31.21
N GLU A 215 -0.32 -53.68 -31.35
CA GLU A 215 0.46 -53.54 -32.60
C GLU A 215 1.09 -54.87 -33.01
N ARG A 216 1.59 -55.64 -32.05
CA ARG A 216 2.15 -56.98 -32.31
C ARG A 216 1.07 -57.97 -32.78
N VAL A 217 -0.10 -57.97 -32.13
CA VAL A 217 -1.25 -58.80 -32.51
C VAL A 217 -1.73 -58.50 -33.93
N GLU A 218 -1.69 -57.23 -34.34
CA GLU A 218 -2.00 -56.79 -35.71
C GLU A 218 -0.95 -57.28 -36.72
N ALA A 219 0.34 -57.07 -36.42
CA ALA A 219 1.45 -57.49 -37.28
C ALA A 219 1.49 -59.02 -37.47
N GLU A 220 1.20 -59.79 -36.43
CA GLU A 220 1.14 -61.25 -36.45
C GLU A 220 -0.21 -61.79 -37.01
N ARG A 221 -1.15 -60.90 -37.38
CA ARG A 221 -2.49 -61.23 -37.90
C ARG A 221 -3.30 -62.17 -37.00
N LEU A 222 -3.12 -62.08 -35.69
CA LEU A 222 -3.78 -62.95 -34.71
C LEU A 222 -5.26 -62.58 -34.48
N LYS A 223 -5.67 -61.38 -34.89
CA LYS A 223 -7.04 -60.86 -34.80
C LYS A 223 -7.47 -60.16 -36.08
N ASN A 224 -8.76 -59.84 -36.17
CA ASN A 224 -9.29 -59.00 -37.24
C ASN A 224 -8.54 -57.64 -37.26
N PRO A 225 -7.97 -57.21 -38.41
CA PRO A 225 -7.24 -55.94 -38.51
C PRO A 225 -8.06 -54.74 -38.03
N THR A 226 -9.37 -54.72 -38.30
CA THR A 226 -10.25 -53.62 -37.89
C THR A 226 -10.48 -53.57 -36.38
N GLU A 227 -10.48 -54.71 -35.69
CA GLU A 227 -10.59 -54.77 -34.23
C GLU A 227 -9.31 -54.26 -33.58
N SER A 228 -8.15 -54.70 -34.09
CA SER A 228 -6.83 -54.28 -33.58
C SER A 228 -6.62 -52.77 -33.74
N LEU A 229 -6.97 -52.20 -34.91
CA LEU A 229 -6.91 -50.75 -35.15
C LEU A 229 -7.87 -49.95 -34.24
N ARG A 230 -9.06 -50.47 -33.95
CA ARG A 230 -9.99 -49.84 -32.99
C ARG A 230 -9.40 -49.85 -31.58
N ILE A 231 -8.76 -50.94 -31.17
CA ILE A 231 -8.08 -51.04 -29.87
C ILE A 231 -6.95 -50.01 -29.78
N GLN A 232 -6.08 -49.97 -30.80
CA GLN A 232 -4.98 -49.00 -30.86
C GLN A 232 -5.49 -47.55 -30.77
N LYS A 233 -6.56 -47.22 -31.50
CA LYS A 233 -7.18 -45.89 -31.43
C LYS A 233 -7.61 -45.52 -30.01
N THR A 234 -8.36 -46.37 -29.33
CA THR A 234 -8.85 -46.09 -27.97
C THR A 234 -7.72 -45.99 -26.95
N LEU A 235 -6.68 -46.81 -27.08
CA LEU A 235 -5.49 -46.72 -26.24
C LEU A 235 -4.73 -45.41 -26.47
N LEU A 236 -4.52 -45.01 -27.72
CA LEU A 236 -3.91 -43.70 -28.05
C LEU A 236 -4.74 -42.52 -27.54
N GLU A 237 -6.07 -42.59 -27.63
CA GLU A 237 -6.97 -41.57 -27.07
C GLU A 237 -6.84 -41.48 -25.54
N SER A 238 -6.73 -42.63 -24.86
CA SER A 238 -6.55 -42.71 -23.40
C SER A 238 -5.17 -42.19 -22.98
N ILE A 239 -4.09 -42.58 -23.67
CA ILE A 239 -2.73 -42.09 -23.42
C ILE A 239 -2.69 -40.57 -23.57
N ARG A 240 -3.19 -40.03 -24.68
CA ARG A 240 -3.25 -38.58 -24.93
C ARG A 240 -4.02 -37.85 -23.81
N GLN A 241 -5.11 -38.42 -23.31
CA GLN A 241 -5.88 -37.84 -22.22
C GLN A 241 -5.09 -37.86 -20.89
N LEU A 242 -4.42 -38.97 -20.58
CA LEU A 242 -3.60 -39.10 -19.37
C LEU A 242 -2.36 -38.20 -19.40
N GLU A 243 -1.71 -38.03 -20.56
CA GLU A 243 -0.60 -37.10 -20.74
C GLU A 243 -1.03 -35.65 -20.51
N ALA A 244 -2.21 -35.26 -21.02
CA ALA A 244 -2.77 -33.93 -20.76
C ALA A 244 -3.02 -33.72 -19.25
N ILE A 245 -3.49 -34.76 -18.55
CA ILE A 245 -3.66 -34.75 -17.10
C ILE A 245 -2.30 -34.64 -16.39
N ASP A 246 -1.30 -35.44 -16.74
CA ASP A 246 0.03 -35.40 -16.12
C ASP A 246 0.71 -34.04 -16.26
N GLN A 247 0.56 -33.40 -17.43
CA GLN A 247 1.06 -32.05 -17.67
C GLN A 247 0.39 -31.01 -16.75
N GLU A 248 -0.94 -31.10 -16.56
CA GLU A 248 -1.67 -30.22 -15.64
C GLU A 248 -1.20 -30.43 -14.19
N LEU A 249 -1.05 -31.69 -13.76
CA LEU A 249 -0.63 -32.04 -12.41
C LEU A 249 0.81 -31.59 -12.10
N THR A 250 1.69 -31.57 -13.11
CA THR A 250 3.11 -31.23 -12.94
C THR A 250 3.33 -29.76 -12.57
N THR A 251 2.47 -28.85 -13.05
CA THR A 251 2.60 -27.40 -12.78
C THR A 251 2.03 -27.00 -11.41
N ALA A 252 0.95 -27.65 -10.95
CA ALA A 252 0.19 -27.23 -9.78
C ALA A 252 1.01 -27.13 -8.47
N LYS A 253 1.94 -28.06 -8.23
CA LYS A 253 2.79 -28.03 -7.02
C LYS A 253 3.78 -26.87 -7.04
N ALA A 254 4.31 -26.52 -8.21
CA ALA A 254 5.24 -25.39 -8.37
C ALA A 254 4.52 -24.05 -8.19
N GLU A 255 3.28 -23.92 -8.70
CA GLU A 255 2.43 -22.74 -8.48
C GLU A 255 2.15 -22.52 -6.99
N LEU A 256 1.77 -23.58 -6.27
CA LEU A 256 1.54 -23.47 -4.82
C LEU A 256 2.83 -23.08 -4.09
N ALA A 257 3.96 -23.68 -4.45
CA ALA A 257 5.27 -23.37 -3.86
C ALA A 257 5.59 -21.88 -3.98
N ALA A 258 5.38 -21.29 -5.17
CA ALA A 258 5.58 -19.86 -5.40
C ALA A 258 4.69 -18.99 -4.49
N LEU A 259 3.41 -19.34 -4.31
CA LEU A 259 2.48 -18.58 -3.47
C LEU A 259 2.85 -18.63 -1.99
N ILE A 260 3.23 -19.80 -1.48
CA ILE A 260 3.66 -20.00 -0.08
C ILE A 260 5.11 -19.57 0.18
N ASN A 261 5.73 -18.92 -0.82
CA ASN A 261 7.10 -18.42 -0.85
C ASN A 261 8.16 -19.50 -0.57
N VAL A 262 8.03 -20.66 -1.19
CA VAL A 262 8.97 -21.78 -1.08
C VAL A 262 9.61 -22.03 -2.45
N PRO A 263 10.90 -22.42 -2.53
CA PRO A 263 11.54 -22.70 -3.81
C PRO A 263 10.73 -23.67 -4.68
N PRO A 264 10.47 -23.34 -5.96
CA PRO A 264 9.86 -24.26 -6.90
C PRO A 264 10.67 -25.56 -7.00
N GLY A 265 10.00 -26.71 -6.95
CA GLY A 265 10.65 -28.03 -6.95
C GLY A 265 11.01 -28.56 -5.56
N SER A 266 10.72 -27.82 -4.49
CA SER A 266 10.82 -28.34 -3.12
C SER A 266 9.84 -29.50 -2.87
N ASP A 267 10.30 -30.49 -2.09
CA ASP A 267 9.47 -31.61 -1.69
C ASP A 267 8.72 -31.30 -0.39
N PHE A 268 7.42 -31.01 -0.54
CA PHE A 268 6.48 -30.94 0.56
C PHE A 268 5.28 -31.84 0.32
N LYS A 269 4.60 -32.19 1.42
CA LYS A 269 3.35 -32.96 1.42
C LYS A 269 2.20 -32.07 1.89
N LEU A 270 1.06 -32.23 1.25
CA LEU A 270 -0.22 -31.63 1.64
C LEU A 270 -1.00 -32.63 2.48
N ASP A 271 -1.68 -32.13 3.51
CA ASP A 271 -2.68 -32.89 4.24
C ASP A 271 -3.99 -32.89 3.44
N VAL A 272 -4.25 -33.97 2.73
CA VAL A 272 -5.43 -34.13 1.88
C VAL A 272 -6.36 -35.16 2.53
N PRO A 273 -7.60 -34.79 2.91
CA PRO A 273 -8.52 -35.73 3.52
C PRO A 273 -8.85 -36.90 2.58
N GLU A 274 -8.51 -38.13 2.96
CA GLU A 274 -8.57 -39.29 2.08
C GLU A 274 -9.99 -39.62 1.57
N LYS A 275 -11.04 -39.41 2.38
CA LYS A 275 -12.43 -39.81 2.04
C LYS A 275 -13.52 -38.97 2.75
N GLY A 276 -13.54 -37.64 2.59
CA GLY A 276 -14.72 -36.86 3.03
C GLY A 276 -14.53 -35.46 3.62
N GLY A 277 -13.39 -34.79 3.38
CA GLY A 277 -13.16 -33.44 3.90
C GLY A 277 -13.58 -32.29 2.98
N MET A 278 -14.11 -32.57 1.79
CA MET A 278 -14.54 -31.54 0.84
C MET A 278 -16.01 -31.18 1.07
N THR A 279 -16.26 -30.21 1.94
CA THR A 279 -17.62 -29.72 2.22
C THR A 279 -17.92 -28.43 1.44
N ILE A 280 -19.20 -28.25 1.10
CA ILE A 280 -19.73 -27.00 0.54
C ILE A 280 -20.03 -26.09 1.73
N PRO A 281 -19.41 -24.89 1.83
CA PRO A 281 -19.74 -23.94 2.87
C PRO A 281 -21.19 -23.46 2.73
N GLU A 282 -21.91 -23.36 3.85
CA GLU A 282 -23.23 -22.74 3.87
C GLU A 282 -23.12 -21.21 3.74
N TRP A 283 -24.05 -20.60 3.00
CA TRP A 283 -24.17 -19.16 2.86
C TRP A 283 -25.60 -18.71 3.18
N SER A 284 -25.77 -18.00 4.29
CA SER A 284 -27.09 -17.66 4.82
C SER A 284 -27.54 -16.22 4.55
N MET A 285 -26.67 -15.36 4.02
CA MET A 285 -27.03 -13.96 3.76
C MET A 285 -27.89 -13.82 2.51
N SER A 286 -28.92 -12.97 2.59
CA SER A 286 -29.72 -12.61 1.41
C SER A 286 -28.92 -11.73 0.45
N ILE A 287 -29.38 -11.61 -0.80
CA ILE A 287 -28.70 -10.78 -1.80
C ILE A 287 -28.69 -9.30 -1.38
N GLU A 288 -29.78 -8.83 -0.77
CA GLU A 288 -29.93 -7.46 -0.28
C GLU A 288 -28.94 -7.17 0.86
N GLN A 289 -28.77 -8.11 1.79
CA GLN A 289 -27.78 -7.98 2.86
C GLN A 289 -26.34 -7.97 2.32
N MET A 290 -26.07 -8.71 1.25
CA MET A 290 -24.76 -8.70 0.60
C MET A 290 -24.51 -7.37 -0.13
N GLU A 291 -25.52 -6.78 -0.76
CA GLU A 291 -25.43 -5.46 -1.39
C GLU A 291 -25.09 -4.37 -0.36
N GLU A 292 -25.83 -4.34 0.75
CA GLU A 292 -25.59 -3.38 1.84
C GLU A 292 -24.19 -3.54 2.43
N ALA A 293 -23.79 -4.77 2.73
CA ALA A 293 -22.45 -5.06 3.25
C ALA A 293 -21.35 -4.64 2.25
N ALA A 294 -21.53 -4.93 0.96
CA ALA A 294 -20.58 -4.55 -0.07
C ALA A 294 -20.45 -3.03 -0.20
N LEU A 295 -21.56 -2.29 -0.19
CA LEU A 295 -21.54 -0.82 -0.30
C LEU A 295 -20.76 -0.13 0.82
N ILE A 296 -20.63 -0.76 1.99
CA ILE A 296 -19.96 -0.20 3.17
C ILE A 296 -18.52 -0.72 3.32
N ASN A 297 -18.30 -2.01 3.07
CA ASN A 297 -17.07 -2.69 3.47
C ASN A 297 -16.16 -3.08 2.30
N ASN A 298 -16.64 -2.97 1.05
CA ASN A 298 -15.82 -3.32 -0.11
C ASN A 298 -14.59 -2.40 -0.20
N PRO A 299 -13.37 -2.97 -0.31
CA PRO A 299 -12.14 -2.18 -0.31
C PRO A 299 -12.02 -1.24 -1.52
N ASP A 300 -12.59 -1.60 -2.68
CA ASP A 300 -12.56 -0.75 -3.88
C ASP A 300 -13.44 0.49 -3.72
N LEU A 301 -14.60 0.34 -3.06
CA LEU A 301 -15.45 1.48 -2.73
C LEU A 301 -14.81 2.40 -1.69
N ARG A 302 -14.17 1.83 -0.68
CA ARG A 302 -13.46 2.62 0.35
C ARG A 302 -12.28 3.39 -0.24
N GLU A 303 -11.48 2.75 -1.10
CA GLU A 303 -10.43 3.46 -1.86
C GLU A 303 -11.01 4.65 -2.63
N GLN A 304 -12.12 4.43 -3.36
CA GLN A 304 -12.74 5.48 -4.15
C GLN A 304 -13.38 6.59 -3.31
N ASP A 305 -13.93 6.27 -2.14
CA ASP A 305 -14.46 7.25 -1.20
C ASP A 305 -13.34 8.15 -0.64
N TYR A 306 -12.18 7.59 -0.29
CA TYR A 306 -11.00 8.40 0.09
C TYR A 306 -10.46 9.23 -1.08
N GLN A 307 -10.44 8.69 -2.29
CA GLN A 307 -10.04 9.43 -3.48
C GLN A 307 -10.98 10.62 -3.77
N SER A 308 -12.28 10.46 -3.50
CA SER A 308 -13.26 11.55 -3.58
C SER A 308 -13.01 12.62 -2.52
N ARG A 309 -12.66 12.23 -1.28
CA ARG A 309 -12.29 13.18 -0.22
C ARG A 309 -11.03 13.98 -0.56
N ILE A 310 -10.00 13.33 -1.13
CA ILE A 310 -8.79 14.01 -1.63
C ILE A 310 -9.14 15.07 -2.68
N ALA A 311 -10.08 14.79 -3.59
CA ALA A 311 -10.50 15.74 -4.62
C ALA A 311 -11.19 16.98 -4.01
N ILE A 312 -12.03 16.78 -2.99
CA ILE A 312 -12.67 17.88 -2.24
C ILE A 312 -11.59 18.72 -1.53
N ASP A 313 -10.61 18.09 -0.90
CA ASP A 313 -9.50 18.80 -0.26
C ASP A 313 -8.64 19.59 -1.26
N ASP A 314 -8.46 19.08 -2.48
CA ASP A 314 -7.78 19.81 -3.55
C ASP A 314 -8.57 21.08 -3.93
N THR A 315 -9.91 21.00 -4.01
CA THR A 315 -10.78 22.18 -4.19
C THR A 315 -10.59 23.19 -3.06
N HIS A 316 -10.59 22.75 -1.80
CA HIS A 316 -10.35 23.62 -0.65
C HIS A 316 -8.97 24.29 -0.70
N LYS A 317 -7.92 23.55 -1.10
CA LYS A 317 -6.57 24.10 -1.29
C LYS A 317 -6.53 25.17 -2.37
N GLU A 318 -7.21 24.95 -3.51
CA GLU A 318 -7.28 25.96 -4.56
C GLU A 318 -8.02 27.21 -4.11
N ILE A 319 -9.11 27.09 -3.35
CA ILE A 319 -9.82 28.23 -2.74
C ILE A 319 -8.89 29.00 -1.78
N LEU A 320 -8.17 28.28 -0.90
CA LEU A 320 -7.24 28.90 0.04
C LEU A 320 -6.15 29.71 -0.69
N LYS A 321 -5.57 29.17 -1.77
CA LYS A 321 -4.52 29.84 -2.56
C LYS A 321 -4.95 31.18 -3.19
N LEU A 322 -6.25 31.49 -3.21
CA LEU A 322 -6.79 32.78 -3.66
C LEU A 322 -6.78 33.85 -2.57
N LEU A 323 -6.71 33.45 -1.30
CA LEU A 323 -6.70 34.37 -0.15
C LEU A 323 -5.32 35.03 0.03
N PRO A 324 -5.25 36.23 0.62
CA PRO A 324 -3.98 36.83 1.03
C PRO A 324 -3.34 36.01 2.16
N GLY A 325 -2.03 35.79 2.06
CA GLY A 325 -1.24 35.12 3.10
C GLY A 325 -0.77 36.11 4.16
N VAL A 326 -0.91 35.72 5.44
CA VAL A 326 -0.39 36.48 6.58
C VAL A 326 0.79 35.73 7.17
N THR A 327 1.95 36.37 7.20
CA THR A 327 3.19 35.83 7.77
C THR A 327 3.52 36.60 9.05
N LEU A 328 3.60 35.87 10.15
CA LEU A 328 4.10 36.33 11.44
C LEU A 328 5.56 35.91 11.55
N SER A 329 6.42 36.84 11.95
CA SER A 329 7.85 36.60 12.08
C SER A 329 8.38 37.18 13.37
N PHE A 330 9.23 36.40 14.04
CA PHE A 330 10.01 36.81 15.19
C PHE A 330 11.44 36.38 14.93
N SER A 331 12.42 37.29 15.03
CA SER A 331 13.82 36.92 14.84
C SER A 331 14.73 37.62 15.85
N ARG A 332 15.79 36.94 16.25
CA ARG A 332 16.89 37.53 17.00
C ARG A 332 18.06 37.72 16.06
N GLN A 333 18.50 38.96 15.94
CA GLN A 333 19.45 39.42 14.94
C GLN A 333 20.78 39.79 15.59
N TYR A 334 21.88 39.60 14.86
CA TYR A 334 23.22 40.04 15.21
C TYR A 334 23.93 40.58 13.96
N ASP A 335 24.57 41.74 14.08
CA ASP A 335 25.39 42.33 13.01
C ASP A 335 26.70 42.83 13.59
N SER A 336 27.83 42.43 12.99
CA SER A 336 29.17 42.83 13.41
C SER A 336 29.56 44.26 13.03
N ASN A 337 28.67 45.02 12.38
CA ASN A 337 28.91 46.39 11.94
C ASN A 337 29.29 47.32 13.10
N SER A 338 30.51 47.85 13.06
CA SER A 338 31.12 48.71 14.08
C SER A 338 30.42 50.04 14.29
N PHE A 339 29.58 50.45 13.33
CA PHE A 339 28.77 51.68 13.40
C PHE A 339 27.47 51.50 14.19
N LEU A 340 27.09 50.27 14.56
CA LEU A 340 25.92 50.01 15.38
C LEU A 340 26.23 50.21 16.87
N VAL A 341 25.36 50.96 17.55
CA VAL A 341 25.41 51.08 19.02
C VAL A 341 25.02 49.75 19.66
N ASP A 342 23.95 49.13 19.15
CA ASP A 342 23.50 47.80 19.55
C ASP A 342 23.69 46.82 18.39
N ASN A 343 24.63 45.89 18.56
CA ASN A 343 24.91 44.85 17.58
C ASN A 343 23.95 43.65 17.65
N ARG A 344 22.93 43.72 18.51
CA ARG A 344 21.92 42.67 18.73
C ARG A 344 20.56 43.31 18.93
N TRP A 345 19.56 42.81 18.23
CA TRP A 345 18.18 43.25 18.42
C TRP A 345 17.21 42.09 18.18
N ASN A 346 15.98 42.27 18.65
CA ASN A 346 14.88 41.37 18.32
C ASN A 346 13.97 42.09 17.34
N ASP A 347 13.53 41.38 16.31
CA ASP A 347 12.63 41.89 15.29
C ASP A 347 11.32 41.10 15.33
N VAL A 348 10.20 41.81 15.30
CA VAL A 348 8.84 41.25 15.28
C VAL A 348 8.12 41.93 14.12
N GLY A 349 7.69 41.12 13.15
CA GLY A 349 7.07 41.64 11.94
C GLY A 349 5.86 40.82 11.52
N THR A 350 4.85 41.52 11.00
CA THR A 350 3.71 40.92 10.31
C THR A 350 3.73 41.38 8.86
N LYS A 351 3.69 40.43 7.92
CA LYS A 351 3.66 40.69 6.49
C LYS A 351 2.42 40.08 5.86
N VAL A 352 1.67 40.89 5.13
CA VAL A 352 0.55 40.42 4.30
C VAL A 352 1.02 40.36 2.85
N THR A 353 0.90 39.19 2.22
CA THR A 353 1.30 38.97 0.82
C THR A 353 0.12 38.39 0.05
N TRP A 354 -0.26 39.01 -1.06
CA TRP A 354 -1.34 38.52 -1.91
C TRP A 354 -0.87 38.32 -3.35
N ASN A 355 -1.09 37.12 -3.89
CA ASN A 355 -0.78 36.82 -5.28
C ASN A 355 -1.95 37.19 -6.18
N LEU A 356 -1.89 38.36 -6.80
CA LEU A 356 -2.95 38.87 -7.69
C LEU A 356 -3.05 38.11 -9.03
N ILE A 357 -1.98 37.44 -9.46
CA ILE A 357 -2.00 36.60 -10.68
C ILE A 357 -2.88 35.37 -10.43
N ASN A 358 -2.83 34.79 -9.22
CA ASN A 358 -3.72 33.69 -8.86
C ASN A 358 -5.20 34.10 -8.96
N LEU A 359 -5.53 35.35 -8.61
CA LEU A 359 -6.89 35.88 -8.69
C LEU A 359 -7.39 36.01 -10.13
N LEU A 360 -6.51 36.40 -11.07
CA LEU A 360 -6.84 36.44 -12.50
C LEU A 360 -7.16 35.03 -13.03
N SER A 361 -6.41 34.02 -12.58
CA SER A 361 -6.64 32.60 -12.95
C SER A 361 -7.66 31.88 -12.06
N ALA A 362 -8.28 32.57 -11.10
CA ALA A 362 -9.22 31.97 -10.16
C ALA A 362 -10.40 31.24 -10.82
N PRO A 363 -11.13 31.81 -11.80
CA PRO A 363 -12.28 31.14 -12.39
C PRO A 363 -11.89 29.81 -13.05
N ASP A 364 -10.78 29.80 -13.80
CA ASP A 364 -10.32 28.59 -14.49
C ASP A 364 -9.85 27.50 -13.51
N ARG A 365 -9.15 27.89 -12.43
CA ARG A 365 -8.71 26.94 -11.39
C ARG A 365 -9.88 26.35 -10.62
N LEU A 366 -10.85 27.17 -10.23
CA LEU A 366 -12.04 26.71 -9.53
C LEU A 366 -12.91 25.84 -10.43
N ALA A 367 -13.09 26.21 -11.70
CA ALA A 367 -13.81 25.39 -12.67
C ALA A 367 -13.13 24.03 -12.90
N HIS A 368 -11.79 24.00 -12.93
CA HIS A 368 -11.03 22.75 -13.04
C HIS A 368 -11.18 21.88 -11.78
N ALA A 369 -11.09 22.47 -10.57
CA ALA A 369 -11.28 21.76 -9.31
C ALA A 369 -12.69 21.17 -9.17
N ASP A 370 -13.73 21.97 -9.46
CA ASP A 370 -15.13 21.53 -9.50
C ASP A 370 -15.35 20.40 -10.53
N SER A 371 -14.71 20.48 -11.70
CA SER A 371 -14.76 19.41 -12.69
C SER A 371 -14.09 18.14 -12.18
N ALA A 372 -12.96 18.24 -11.47
CA ALA A 372 -12.26 17.10 -10.89
C ALA A 372 -13.11 16.43 -9.78
N GLU A 373 -13.79 17.22 -8.94
CA GLU A 373 -14.73 16.73 -7.94
C GLU A 373 -15.91 15.98 -8.58
N LYS A 374 -16.55 16.56 -9.61
CA LYS A 374 -17.62 15.90 -10.38
C LYS A 374 -17.17 14.59 -11.02
N VAL A 375 -15.93 14.52 -11.52
CA VAL A 375 -15.36 13.28 -12.06
C VAL A 375 -15.16 12.25 -10.94
N ALA A 376 -14.69 12.65 -9.77
CA ALA A 376 -14.53 11.75 -8.63
C ALA A 376 -15.87 11.19 -8.15
N ASP A 377 -16.91 12.02 -8.10
CA ASP A 377 -18.29 11.63 -7.78
C ASP A 377 -18.89 10.68 -8.82
N ALA A 378 -18.73 10.99 -10.10
CA ALA A 378 -19.21 10.13 -11.18
C ALA A 378 -18.51 8.75 -11.13
N LYS A 379 -17.20 8.71 -10.88
CA LYS A 379 -16.45 7.46 -10.68
C LYS A 379 -16.94 6.69 -9.45
N ARG A 380 -17.23 7.38 -8.33
CA ARG A 380 -17.78 6.76 -7.12
C ARG A 380 -19.12 6.09 -7.39
N ILE A 381 -20.05 6.79 -8.05
CA ILE A 381 -21.38 6.24 -8.38
C ILE A 381 -21.26 5.06 -9.34
N ALA A 382 -20.44 5.20 -10.39
CA ALA A 382 -20.21 4.12 -11.35
C ALA A 382 -19.62 2.87 -10.69
N LEU A 383 -18.65 3.04 -9.78
CA LEU A 383 -18.03 1.94 -9.06
C LEU A 383 -19.03 1.26 -8.11
N ARG A 384 -19.89 2.01 -7.43
CA ARG A 384 -20.98 1.45 -6.60
C ARG A 384 -21.92 0.57 -7.42
N MET A 385 -22.35 1.04 -8.60
CA MET A 385 -23.16 0.22 -9.51
C MET A 385 -22.42 -1.03 -9.99
N ALA A 386 -21.13 -0.92 -10.30
CA ALA A 386 -20.31 -2.06 -10.69
C ALA A 386 -20.17 -3.09 -9.56
N VAL A 387 -19.98 -2.64 -8.31
CA VAL A 387 -19.90 -3.52 -7.13
C VAL A 387 -21.24 -4.20 -6.87
N LEU A 388 -22.37 -3.50 -6.96
CA LEU A 388 -23.69 -4.11 -6.86
C LEU A 388 -23.88 -5.23 -7.90
N ALA A 389 -23.60 -4.94 -9.18
CA ALA A 389 -23.65 -5.95 -10.24
C ALA A 389 -22.70 -7.13 -9.95
N GLN A 390 -21.51 -6.84 -9.42
CA GLN A 390 -20.51 -7.84 -9.06
C GLN A 390 -21.00 -8.76 -7.91
N VAL A 391 -21.72 -8.24 -6.92
CA VAL A 391 -22.33 -9.07 -5.85
C VAL A 391 -23.27 -10.11 -6.45
N HIS A 392 -24.17 -9.71 -7.37
CA HIS A 392 -25.08 -10.64 -8.06
C HIS A 392 -24.33 -11.69 -8.87
N VAL A 393 -23.36 -11.26 -9.67
CA VAL A 393 -22.55 -12.16 -10.51
C VAL A 393 -21.83 -13.20 -9.66
N ILE A 394 -21.18 -12.78 -8.57
CA ILE A 394 -20.39 -13.68 -7.73
C ILE A 394 -21.29 -14.60 -6.91
N SER A 395 -22.44 -14.13 -6.45
CA SER A 395 -23.46 -14.97 -5.81
C SER A 395 -23.90 -16.11 -6.74
N HIS A 396 -24.22 -15.79 -8.00
CA HIS A 396 -24.55 -16.81 -9.00
C HIS A 396 -23.38 -17.74 -9.34
N GLN A 397 -22.15 -17.21 -9.43
CA GLN A 397 -20.95 -18.01 -9.67
C GLN A 397 -20.69 -19.01 -8.54
N PHE A 398 -20.85 -18.59 -7.28
CA PHE A 398 -20.70 -19.48 -6.12
C PHE A 398 -21.75 -20.60 -6.15
N MET A 399 -23.03 -20.26 -6.35
CA MET A 399 -24.10 -21.25 -6.45
C MET A 399 -23.92 -22.23 -7.62
N SER A 400 -23.41 -21.74 -8.75
CA SER A 400 -23.08 -22.57 -9.92
C SER A 400 -21.90 -23.49 -9.63
N ALA A 401 -20.82 -22.98 -9.05
CA ALA A 401 -19.63 -23.76 -8.69
C ALA A 401 -19.95 -24.84 -7.65
N ALA A 402 -20.78 -24.53 -6.66
CA ALA A 402 -21.27 -25.50 -5.67
C ALA A 402 -22.03 -26.66 -6.34
N LYS A 403 -22.98 -26.36 -7.25
CA LYS A 403 -23.71 -27.39 -8.02
C LYS A 403 -22.79 -28.20 -8.93
N GLN A 404 -21.79 -27.58 -9.53
CA GLN A 404 -20.82 -28.28 -10.39
C GLN A 404 -19.96 -29.24 -9.59
N PHE A 405 -19.48 -28.81 -8.42
CA PHE A 405 -18.76 -29.68 -7.49
C PHE A 405 -19.62 -30.85 -7.01
N GLU A 406 -20.86 -30.60 -6.59
CA GLU A 406 -21.79 -31.66 -6.16
C GLU A 406 -21.99 -32.73 -7.24
N ARG A 407 -22.13 -32.33 -8.51
CA ARG A 407 -22.25 -33.26 -9.64
C ARG A 407 -20.95 -33.99 -9.92
N ALA A 408 -19.81 -33.31 -9.86
CA ALA A 408 -18.50 -33.92 -10.07
C ALA A 408 -18.16 -34.94 -8.98
N ASP A 409 -18.53 -34.67 -7.72
CA ASP A 409 -18.38 -35.58 -6.59
C ASP A 409 -19.23 -36.85 -6.78
N LYS A 410 -20.50 -36.70 -7.19
CA LYS A 410 -21.38 -37.83 -7.54
C LYS A 410 -20.84 -38.66 -8.70
N LEU A 411 -20.37 -38.01 -9.78
CA LEU A 411 -19.82 -38.69 -10.94
C LEU A 411 -18.53 -39.44 -10.60
N TRP A 412 -17.62 -38.83 -9.84
CA TRP A 412 -16.42 -39.49 -9.32
C TRP A 412 -16.77 -40.75 -8.52
N GLY A 413 -17.79 -40.70 -7.67
CA GLY A 413 -18.25 -41.86 -6.91
C GLY A 413 -18.83 -42.98 -7.79
N ILE A 414 -19.38 -42.67 -8.98
CA ILE A 414 -19.83 -43.67 -9.96
C ILE A 414 -18.62 -44.25 -10.71
N GLU A 415 -17.76 -43.40 -11.27
CA GLU A 415 -16.59 -43.81 -12.05
C GLU A 415 -15.60 -44.64 -11.23
N THR A 416 -15.40 -44.30 -9.95
CA THR A 416 -14.55 -45.09 -9.04
C THR A 416 -15.09 -46.52 -8.88
N ARG A 417 -16.42 -46.68 -8.69
CA ARG A 417 -17.04 -48.00 -8.57
C ARG A 417 -17.00 -48.79 -9.88
N LEU A 418 -17.12 -48.12 -11.03
CA LEU A 418 -16.96 -48.75 -12.34
C LEU A 418 -15.52 -49.24 -12.56
N ALA A 419 -14.52 -48.43 -12.21
CA ALA A 419 -13.11 -48.82 -12.29
C ALA A 419 -12.78 -50.00 -11.37
N GLU A 420 -13.30 -50.00 -10.12
CA GLU A 420 -13.16 -51.14 -9.21
C GLU A 420 -13.81 -52.41 -9.76
N ALA A 421 -15.02 -52.31 -10.32
CA ALA A 421 -15.72 -53.45 -10.92
C ALA A 421 -14.97 -53.99 -12.14
N SER A 422 -14.52 -53.11 -13.04
CA SER A 422 -13.73 -53.47 -14.23
C SER A 422 -12.39 -54.13 -13.86
N GLY A 423 -11.70 -53.59 -12.84
CA GLY A 423 -10.48 -54.19 -12.30
C GLY A 423 -10.69 -55.58 -11.71
N ASN A 424 -11.82 -55.82 -11.03
CA ASN A 424 -12.17 -57.14 -10.50
C ASN A 424 -12.51 -58.15 -11.61
N GLN A 425 -13.23 -57.72 -12.65
CA GLN A 425 -13.57 -58.57 -13.80
C GLN A 425 -12.34 -58.92 -14.66
N SER A 426 -11.41 -57.98 -14.82
CA SER A 426 -10.14 -58.21 -15.51
C SER A 426 -9.31 -59.30 -14.80
N ARG A 427 -9.26 -59.29 -13.45
CA ARG A 427 -8.60 -60.36 -12.66
C ARG A 427 -9.30 -61.72 -12.79
N GLY A 428 -10.61 -61.73 -13.00
CA GLY A 428 -11.41 -62.92 -13.25
C GLY A 428 -11.34 -63.45 -14.69
N GLY A 429 -10.58 -62.79 -15.58
CA GLY A 429 -10.42 -63.18 -16.98
C GLY A 429 -11.61 -62.88 -17.89
N THR A 430 -12.60 -62.11 -17.41
CA THR A 430 -13.86 -61.87 -18.13
C THR A 430 -13.89 -60.57 -18.93
N THR A 431 -13.00 -59.61 -18.66
CA THR A 431 -12.98 -58.28 -19.28
C THR A 431 -11.66 -58.00 -19.99
N ASN A 432 -11.73 -57.34 -21.15
CA ASN A 432 -10.58 -57.02 -21.99
C ASN A 432 -9.74 -55.87 -21.39
N GLU A 433 -8.42 -55.93 -21.53
CA GLU A 433 -7.44 -54.97 -20.98
C GLU A 433 -7.74 -53.52 -21.40
N ILE A 434 -8.19 -53.32 -22.63
CA ILE A 434 -8.62 -52.01 -23.16
C ILE A 434 -9.77 -51.39 -22.35
N GLU A 435 -10.75 -52.18 -21.94
CA GLU A 435 -11.92 -51.69 -21.20
C GLU A 435 -11.52 -51.30 -19.79
N ARG A 436 -10.56 -52.03 -19.18
CA ARG A 436 -9.96 -51.65 -17.90
C ARG A 436 -9.25 -50.29 -18.00
N ILE A 437 -8.33 -50.13 -18.96
CA ILE A 437 -7.59 -48.88 -19.15
C ILE A 437 -8.53 -47.70 -19.41
N SER A 438 -9.55 -47.88 -20.26
CA SER A 438 -10.54 -46.83 -20.53
C SER A 438 -11.33 -46.45 -19.29
N THR A 439 -11.76 -47.43 -18.48
CA THR A 439 -12.54 -47.16 -17.26
C THR A 439 -11.68 -46.50 -16.18
N GLU A 440 -10.43 -46.94 -16.01
CA GLU A 440 -9.46 -46.32 -15.10
C GLU A 440 -9.12 -44.88 -15.53
N THR A 441 -8.99 -44.63 -16.83
CA THR A 441 -8.78 -43.28 -17.38
C THR A 441 -9.97 -42.37 -17.09
N SER A 442 -11.20 -42.84 -17.27
CA SER A 442 -12.42 -42.10 -16.92
C SER A 442 -12.50 -41.79 -15.42
N ALA A 443 -12.13 -42.73 -14.56
CA ALA A 443 -12.09 -42.53 -13.11
C ALA A 443 -11.05 -41.50 -12.68
N ILE A 444 -9.84 -41.51 -13.25
CA ILE A 444 -8.83 -40.47 -13.02
C ILE A 444 -9.35 -39.11 -13.47
N ALA A 445 -9.94 -39.03 -14.66
CA ALA A 445 -10.48 -37.78 -15.19
C ALA A 445 -11.59 -37.22 -14.29
N ALA A 446 -12.47 -38.08 -13.77
CA ALA A 446 -13.52 -37.69 -12.84
C ALA A 446 -12.96 -37.24 -11.48
N GLU A 447 -11.92 -37.92 -10.97
CA GLU A 447 -11.23 -37.53 -9.72
C GLU A 447 -10.55 -36.17 -9.87
N LEU A 448 -9.84 -35.93 -10.99
CA LEU A 448 -9.26 -34.62 -11.29
C LEU A 448 -10.34 -33.54 -11.37
N ARG A 449 -11.43 -33.81 -12.10
CA ARG A 449 -12.54 -32.86 -12.26
C ARG A 449 -13.19 -32.50 -10.93
N ARG A 450 -13.31 -33.47 -10.02
CA ARG A 450 -13.77 -33.25 -8.64
C ARG A 450 -12.86 -32.26 -7.90
N PHE A 451 -11.54 -32.43 -7.94
CA PHE A 451 -10.60 -31.47 -7.34
C PHE A 451 -10.70 -30.08 -7.98
N GLN A 452 -10.75 -29.99 -9.31
CA GLN A 452 -10.86 -28.71 -10.02
C GLN A 452 -12.15 -27.96 -9.66
N THR A 453 -13.29 -28.64 -9.68
CA THR A 453 -14.58 -28.02 -9.33
C THR A 453 -14.63 -27.62 -7.86
N TYR A 454 -14.00 -28.39 -6.97
CA TYR A 454 -13.87 -27.99 -5.57
C TYR A 454 -12.99 -26.75 -5.39
N ALA A 455 -11.86 -26.69 -6.08
CA ALA A 455 -10.97 -25.53 -6.10
C ALA A 455 -11.70 -24.27 -6.59
N GLN A 456 -12.48 -24.41 -7.67
CA GLN A 456 -13.31 -23.33 -8.23
C GLN A 456 -14.39 -22.87 -7.25
N MET A 457 -15.07 -23.80 -6.56
CA MET A 457 -16.06 -23.47 -5.54
C MET A 457 -15.43 -22.74 -4.35
N GLN A 458 -14.27 -23.19 -3.85
CA GLN A 458 -13.53 -22.52 -2.77
C GLN A 458 -13.07 -21.12 -3.17
N SER A 459 -12.62 -20.95 -4.41
CA SER A 459 -12.26 -19.65 -4.98
C SER A 459 -13.48 -18.72 -5.08
N ALA A 460 -14.61 -19.21 -5.59
CA ALA A 460 -15.85 -18.43 -5.68
C ALA A 460 -16.37 -18.01 -4.30
N TYR A 461 -16.27 -18.90 -3.31
CA TYR A 461 -16.60 -18.60 -1.91
C TYR A 461 -15.70 -17.49 -1.34
N GLY A 462 -14.39 -17.59 -1.51
CA GLY A 462 -13.46 -16.53 -1.09
C GLY A 462 -13.71 -15.21 -1.80
N LYS A 463 -14.06 -15.25 -3.09
CA LYS A 463 -14.41 -14.06 -3.86
C LYS A 463 -15.67 -13.38 -3.32
N LEU A 464 -16.69 -14.17 -2.97
CA LEU A 464 -17.93 -13.67 -2.36
C LEU A 464 -17.63 -12.94 -1.04
N GLN A 465 -16.82 -13.55 -0.17
CA GLN A 465 -16.35 -12.94 1.08
C GLN A 465 -15.61 -11.63 0.85
N SER A 466 -14.67 -11.60 -0.11
CA SER A 466 -13.91 -10.37 -0.40
C SER A 466 -14.79 -9.24 -0.95
N THR A 467 -15.81 -9.57 -1.73
CA THR A 467 -16.67 -8.58 -2.42
C THR A 467 -17.59 -7.86 -1.45
N ILE A 468 -18.13 -8.57 -0.47
CA ILE A 468 -18.92 -7.98 0.62
C ILE A 468 -18.04 -7.34 1.70
N GLY A 469 -16.72 -7.37 1.54
CA GLY A 469 -15.77 -6.78 2.48
C GLY A 469 -15.59 -7.57 3.77
N ALA A 470 -15.74 -8.90 3.73
CA ALA A 470 -15.38 -9.76 4.85
C ALA A 470 -13.87 -10.06 4.84
N ASP A 471 -13.21 -9.84 5.97
CA ASP A 471 -11.78 -10.10 6.09
C ASP A 471 -11.48 -11.59 6.27
N PRO A 472 -10.50 -12.15 5.54
CA PRO A 472 -10.13 -13.56 5.66
C PRO A 472 -9.30 -13.86 6.92
N VAL A 473 -8.86 -12.84 7.66
CA VAL A 473 -8.04 -12.97 8.87
C VAL A 473 -8.70 -12.18 10.00
N PRO A 474 -8.86 -12.76 11.21
CA PRO A 474 -9.33 -12.01 12.36
C PRO A 474 -8.44 -10.80 12.67
N GLU A 475 -9.07 -9.69 13.04
CA GLU A 475 -8.40 -8.42 13.38
C GLU A 475 -7.44 -8.57 14.59
N ARG A 476 -7.70 -9.56 15.46
CA ARG A 476 -6.84 -9.94 16.57
C ARG A 476 -6.39 -11.38 16.40
N VAL A 477 -5.10 -11.57 16.14
CA VAL A 477 -4.45 -12.88 16.16
C VAL A 477 -3.71 -13.00 17.49
N ALA A 478 -3.93 -14.08 18.23
CA ALA A 478 -3.30 -14.30 19.54
C ALA A 478 -1.77 -14.40 19.46
N SER A 479 -1.23 -14.76 18.29
CA SER A 479 0.20 -14.83 18.01
C SER A 479 0.47 -14.68 16.52
N HIS A 480 1.59 -14.07 16.14
CA HIS A 480 2.07 -14.00 14.76
C HIS A 480 2.90 -15.25 14.34
N SER A 481 2.90 -16.32 15.15
CA SER A 481 3.47 -17.62 14.75
C SER A 481 2.59 -18.30 13.71
N LEU A 482 3.16 -19.21 12.92
CA LEU A 482 2.37 -19.96 11.93
C LEU A 482 1.23 -20.73 12.58
N ASP A 483 1.48 -21.40 13.72
CA ASP A 483 0.46 -22.14 14.47
C ASP A 483 -0.66 -21.22 14.99
N GLY A 484 -0.31 -20.02 15.47
CA GLY A 484 -1.29 -19.03 15.94
C GLY A 484 -2.17 -18.47 14.82
N LEU A 485 -1.57 -18.21 13.65
CA LEU A 485 -2.29 -17.77 12.45
C LEU A 485 -3.18 -18.88 11.89
N SER A 486 -2.66 -20.10 11.80
CA SER A 486 -3.40 -21.29 11.35
C SER A 486 -4.64 -21.53 12.23
N GLY A 487 -4.47 -21.53 13.55
CA GLY A 487 -5.59 -21.66 14.50
C GLY A 487 -6.62 -20.54 14.38
N ALA A 488 -6.18 -19.28 14.20
CA ALA A 488 -7.08 -18.15 14.00
C ALA A 488 -7.88 -18.26 12.69
N ILE A 489 -7.27 -18.75 11.61
CA ILE A 489 -7.95 -18.98 10.31
C ILE A 489 -9.01 -20.08 10.45
N VAL A 490 -8.71 -21.16 11.16
CA VAL A 490 -9.67 -22.24 11.43
C VAL A 490 -10.86 -21.74 12.24
N LEU A 491 -10.63 -20.92 13.27
CA LEU A 491 -11.67 -20.34 14.12
C LEU A 491 -12.50 -19.24 13.41
N ALA A 492 -11.95 -18.61 12.37
CA ALA A 492 -12.62 -17.55 11.61
C ALA A 492 -13.60 -18.06 10.55
N MET A 493 -13.75 -19.39 10.38
CA MET A 493 -14.73 -19.97 9.46
C MET A 493 -15.95 -20.49 10.24
N PRO A 494 -17.17 -19.98 9.99
CA PRO A 494 -17.56 -19.00 8.96
C PRO A 494 -17.25 -17.53 9.36
N PRO A 495 -17.09 -16.63 8.37
CA PRO A 495 -16.59 -15.27 8.61
C PRO A 495 -17.47 -14.52 9.60
N VAL A 496 -16.84 -13.99 10.64
CA VAL A 496 -17.48 -13.09 11.59
C VAL A 496 -17.64 -11.73 10.91
N MET A 497 -18.82 -11.45 10.37
CA MET A 497 -19.24 -10.07 10.15
C MET A 497 -19.59 -9.47 11.51
N LYS A 498 -18.67 -8.72 12.10
CA LYS A 498 -19.09 -7.66 13.00
C LYS A 498 -19.30 -6.43 12.13
N ALA A 499 -20.52 -5.91 12.12
CA ALA A 499 -20.72 -4.48 11.99
C ALA A 499 -19.99 -3.83 13.17
N GLY A 500 -18.67 -3.63 13.03
CA GLY A 500 -17.90 -2.89 13.99
C GLY A 500 -18.47 -1.47 14.03
N PRO A 501 -18.81 -0.92 15.20
CA PRO A 501 -19.11 0.49 15.27
C PRO A 501 -17.89 1.24 14.73
N VAL A 502 -18.14 2.20 13.84
CA VAL A 502 -17.22 3.30 13.53
C VAL A 502 -16.50 3.66 14.83
N PRO A 503 -15.16 3.85 14.87
CA PRO A 503 -14.49 4.37 16.04
C PRO A 503 -15.20 5.66 16.45
N GLN A 504 -16.07 5.55 17.44
CA GLN A 504 -16.72 6.69 18.02
C GLN A 504 -15.59 7.33 18.79
N ALA A 505 -15.04 8.41 18.23
CA ALA A 505 -14.19 9.30 18.98
C ALA A 505 -14.88 9.52 20.33
N ALA A 506 -14.19 9.18 21.42
CA ALA A 506 -14.71 9.39 22.75
C ALA A 506 -15.30 10.81 22.80
N PRO A 507 -16.55 11.00 23.26
CA PRO A 507 -17.11 12.33 23.35
C PRO A 507 -16.17 13.13 24.26
N ALA A 508 -15.50 14.12 23.68
CA ALA A 508 -14.91 15.17 24.47
C ALA A 508 -16.08 15.77 25.27
N VAL A 509 -16.03 15.59 26.59
CA VAL A 509 -16.94 16.24 27.52
C VAL A 509 -16.70 17.73 27.34
N ILE A 510 -17.56 18.36 26.55
CA ILE A 510 -17.75 19.79 26.58
C ILE A 510 -18.98 19.98 27.47
N GLU A 511 -18.73 20.55 28.64
CA GLU A 511 -19.76 21.03 29.55
C GLU A 511 -20.79 21.86 28.80
N SER A 512 -22.05 21.53 29.05
CA SER A 512 -23.22 22.15 28.48
C SER A 512 -23.32 23.64 28.84
N VAL A 513 -23.47 24.49 27.82
CA VAL A 513 -24.09 25.81 27.96
C VAL A 513 -25.30 25.84 27.03
N THR A 514 -26.50 25.73 27.60
CA THR A 514 -27.76 26.22 27.03
C THR A 514 -27.74 27.75 27.03
N PRO A 515 -28.30 28.47 26.04
CA PRO A 515 -29.78 28.56 25.94
C PRO A 515 -30.40 28.81 24.54
N ASP A 516 -31.71 28.54 24.52
CA ASP A 516 -32.84 29.07 23.73
C ASP A 516 -32.82 29.18 22.20
N ALA A 517 -33.84 28.55 21.61
CA ALA A 517 -34.34 28.81 20.26
C ALA A 517 -35.36 29.97 20.27
N PRO A 518 -35.54 30.66 19.13
CA PRO A 518 -36.75 30.36 18.34
C PRO A 518 -36.48 30.25 16.82
N ALA A 519 -37.41 29.60 16.11
CA ALA A 519 -37.45 29.35 14.66
C ALA A 519 -38.35 30.39 13.93
N PRO A 520 -38.53 30.38 12.57
CA PRO A 520 -37.67 30.00 11.42
C PRO A 520 -37.66 30.97 10.18
N LYS A 521 -36.60 30.83 9.33
CA LYS A 521 -36.45 31.04 7.84
C LYS A 521 -36.55 32.46 7.21
N PRO A 522 -36.02 32.72 5.98
CA PRO A 522 -35.35 31.84 4.99
C PRO A 522 -33.99 32.33 4.39
N GLU A 523 -33.41 31.41 3.59
CA GLU A 523 -32.60 31.63 2.37
C GLU A 523 -31.09 32.01 2.40
N ASN A 524 -30.32 31.08 1.81
CA ASN A 524 -29.14 31.25 0.94
C ASN A 524 -28.10 32.30 1.32
N GLN A 525 -27.06 31.86 2.04
CA GLN A 525 -25.66 32.28 1.88
C GLN A 525 -24.78 31.44 2.81
N GLY A 526 -23.80 30.71 2.28
CA GLY A 526 -22.98 29.85 3.15
C GLY A 526 -21.82 29.09 2.53
N ALA A 527 -21.10 29.64 1.54
CA ALA A 527 -19.84 29.04 1.07
C ALA A 527 -18.60 29.47 1.90
N MET A 528 -18.77 30.34 2.90
CA MET A 528 -17.68 30.98 3.65
C MET A 528 -17.88 30.96 5.18
N ALA A 529 -18.91 30.29 5.69
CA ALA A 529 -19.28 30.32 7.11
C ALA A 529 -18.19 29.72 8.03
N TRP A 530 -17.42 28.75 7.52
CA TRP A 530 -16.36 28.09 8.28
C TRP A 530 -15.13 29.00 8.56
N LEU A 531 -14.88 29.99 7.70
CA LEU A 531 -13.78 30.95 7.88
C LEU A 531 -14.05 31.92 9.04
N GLY A 532 -15.31 32.31 9.24
CA GLY A 532 -15.72 33.22 10.32
C GLY A 532 -15.55 32.58 11.71
N THR A 533 -15.86 31.30 11.84
CA THR A 533 -15.73 30.54 13.09
C THR A 533 -14.27 30.26 13.46
N PHE A 534 -13.38 30.15 12.47
CA PHE A 534 -11.95 29.91 12.68
C PHE A 534 -11.22 31.18 13.17
N ILE A 535 -11.57 32.36 12.64
CA ILE A 535 -10.95 33.64 13.02
C ILE A 535 -11.45 34.11 14.39
N SER A 536 -12.74 33.91 14.72
CA SER A 536 -13.31 34.35 16.00
C SER A 536 -12.75 33.58 17.21
N ASN A 537 -12.42 32.29 17.04
CA ASN A 537 -11.93 31.45 18.12
C ASN A 537 -10.41 31.58 18.36
N GLY A 538 -9.67 32.21 17.45
CA GLY A 538 -8.22 32.45 17.57
C GLY A 538 -7.82 33.78 18.19
N LEU A 539 -8.77 34.69 18.47
CA LEU A 539 -8.51 36.06 18.92
C LEU A 539 -9.35 36.46 20.15
N ALA A 540 -9.44 35.59 21.16
CA ALA A 540 -9.91 36.00 22.48
C ALA A 540 -8.78 36.78 23.23
N LYS A 541 -9.08 38.03 23.59
CA LYS A 541 -8.20 38.96 24.32
C LYS A 541 -7.69 38.38 25.65
N PRO A 542 -6.47 38.73 26.10
CA PRO A 542 -6.01 38.40 27.45
C PRO A 542 -6.79 39.21 28.48
N ALA A 543 -7.19 38.54 29.56
CA ALA A 543 -7.85 39.15 30.71
C ALA A 543 -6.90 40.09 31.47
N GLU A 544 -7.51 41.14 31.99
CA GLU A 544 -6.95 42.26 32.73
C GLU A 544 -6.33 41.83 34.07
N ALA A 545 -5.33 42.59 34.50
CA ALA A 545 -4.45 42.33 35.63
C ALA A 545 -5.17 42.17 36.98
N ALA A 546 -4.79 41.13 37.74
CA ALA A 546 -5.00 41.04 39.18
C ALA A 546 -3.67 41.24 39.91
N THR A 547 -3.71 42.12 40.91
CA THR A 547 -2.63 42.55 41.80
C THR A 547 -1.96 41.39 42.56
N VAL A 548 -0.63 41.42 42.59
CA VAL A 548 0.25 40.49 43.33
C VAL A 548 0.21 40.77 44.83
N ALA A 549 -0.06 39.73 45.63
CA ALA A 549 0.41 39.62 47.00
C ALA A 549 1.63 38.69 47.03
N GLU A 550 2.66 39.12 47.76
CA GLU A 550 4.00 38.52 47.87
C GLU A 550 4.00 37.14 48.55
N PRO A 551 4.82 36.19 48.05
CA PRO A 551 5.52 35.33 48.99
C PRO A 551 6.99 35.03 48.64
N GLU A 552 7.71 34.74 49.71
CA GLU A 552 9.10 34.32 49.91
C GLU A 552 9.91 33.69 48.76
N ARG A 553 11.17 34.16 48.75
CA ARG A 553 12.33 33.79 47.95
C ARG A 553 12.75 32.32 48.15
N LYS A 554 12.76 31.53 47.07
CA LYS A 554 13.62 30.34 46.91
C LYS A 554 14.20 30.31 45.49
N ASP A 555 15.53 30.33 45.40
CA ASP A 555 16.31 30.30 44.17
C ASP A 555 16.33 28.88 43.53
N PRO A 556 15.88 28.69 42.27
CA PRO A 556 15.99 27.40 41.58
C PRO A 556 17.05 27.41 40.45
N LEU A 557 17.98 28.38 40.44
CA LEU A 557 19.01 28.52 39.40
C LEU A 557 20.29 27.69 39.63
N GLY A 558 20.37 26.91 40.71
CA GLY A 558 21.52 26.06 41.01
C GLY A 558 21.49 24.67 40.35
N ASP A 559 20.31 24.07 40.17
CA ASP A 559 20.21 22.63 39.89
C ASP A 559 20.17 22.28 38.38
N GLY A 560 19.85 23.24 37.51
CA GLY A 560 19.81 23.03 36.06
C GLY A 560 21.19 22.97 35.38
N LEU A 561 22.20 23.64 35.93
CA LEU A 561 23.53 23.73 35.33
C LEU A 561 24.43 22.53 35.67
N ALA A 562 24.12 21.77 36.72
CA ALA A 562 24.84 20.54 37.09
C ALA A 562 24.54 19.37 36.13
N TRP A 563 23.37 19.35 35.48
CA TRP A 563 22.98 18.28 34.55
C TRP A 563 23.68 18.35 33.19
N LEU A 564 24.03 19.57 32.72
CA LEU A 564 24.72 19.78 31.44
C LEU A 564 26.24 19.55 31.53
N GLY A 565 26.88 19.83 32.69
CA GLY A 565 28.31 19.61 32.88
C GLY A 565 28.74 18.13 32.92
N GLY A 566 27.87 17.25 33.41
CA GLY A 566 28.16 15.82 33.58
C GLY A 566 28.13 14.99 32.28
N LYS A 567 27.48 15.48 31.22
CA LYS A 567 27.39 14.77 29.92
C LYS A 567 28.54 15.09 28.96
N ILE A 568 29.18 16.25 29.11
CA ILE A 568 30.27 16.68 28.21
C ILE A 568 31.62 16.06 28.62
N SER A 569 31.86 15.79 29.91
CA SER A 569 33.06 15.05 30.36
C SER A 569 33.03 13.54 30.07
N ARG A 570 31.89 12.98 29.63
CA ARG A 570 31.75 11.54 29.32
C ARG A 570 31.93 11.20 27.84
N MET A 571 32.20 12.19 26.98
CA MET A 571 32.45 12.02 25.54
C MET A 571 33.89 12.31 25.10
N THR A 572 34.79 12.70 26.01
CA THR A 572 36.21 13.01 25.69
C THR A 572 37.22 12.02 26.28
N GLY A 573 36.78 10.84 26.74
CA GLY A 573 37.62 9.84 27.41
C GLY A 573 37.56 8.44 26.81
N ARG A 574 37.56 8.32 25.48
CA ARG A 574 37.67 7.01 24.81
C ARG A 574 38.39 7.12 23.49
N ASP A 575 39.67 7.49 23.56
CA ASP A 575 40.71 7.18 22.58
C ASP A 575 42.02 7.10 23.36
N GLY A 576 42.57 5.89 23.52
CA GLY A 576 43.83 5.66 24.24
C GLY A 576 43.93 4.33 24.98
N GLU A 577 43.76 3.20 24.27
CA GLU A 577 44.59 1.97 24.30
C GLU A 577 43.96 0.88 23.42
#